data_AF-V2XW18-F1
#
_entry.id   AF-V2XW18-F1
#
_cell.length_a   1.000
_cell.length_b   1.000
_cell.length_c   1.000
_cell.angle_alpha   90.00
_cell.angle_beta   90.00
_cell.angle_gamma   90.00
#
_symmetry.space_group_name_H-M   'P 1'
#
loop_
_entity.id
_entity.type
_entity.pdbx_description
1 polymer ?
#
loop_
_entity_poly.entity_id
_entity_poly.type
_entity_poly.pdbx_seq_one_letter_code
_entity_poly.pdbx_strand_id
1 'polypeptide(L)'
;MGLRDMLRAIREYPAARAELETARSELWQAQQALEQSELEQGSLRLTLEEQKDYTKFLSSKAEALQAALEEFCPRLSTPDELKRFYDAISPDMDPSGFTLYRMAKELTGIDVPSCFPYEDNRGLFEEMSGHSLLDWLTAVHFQAVDWDIIPGTTYEAATLREVDTSTPEYQAFEKQLYEKVLGRMGFQDLLEPDRDGPARTPGHPPPQPKRGDTR
;
A
#
# COMPACT_ATOMS: atom_id res chain seq x y z
N MET A 1 -45.08 -33.56 55.33
CA MET A 1 -43.87 -34.35 55.03
C MET A 1 -44.03 -35.71 55.67
N GLY A 2 -44.21 -36.79 54.89
CA GLY A 2 -44.38 -38.14 55.42
C GLY A 2 -43.04 -38.78 55.80
N LEU A 3 -43.05 -39.79 56.69
CA LEU A 3 -41.86 -40.55 57.10
C LEU A 3 -41.07 -41.14 55.91
N ARG A 4 -41.76 -41.54 54.85
CA ARG A 4 -41.14 -42.05 53.61
C ARG A 4 -40.32 -40.98 52.87
N ASP A 5 -40.80 -39.75 52.85
CA ASP A 5 -40.12 -38.64 52.16
C ASP A 5 -38.86 -38.22 52.94
N MET A 6 -38.92 -38.27 54.28
CA MET A 6 -37.76 -38.02 55.13
C MET A 6 -36.66 -39.08 54.93
N LEU A 7 -37.03 -40.37 54.87
CA LEU A 7 -36.06 -41.44 54.64
C LEU A 7 -35.42 -41.39 53.24
N ARG A 8 -36.17 -40.98 52.22
CA ARG A 8 -35.65 -40.76 50.86
C ARG A 8 -34.65 -39.60 50.83
N ALA A 9 -35.02 -38.47 51.44
CA ALA A 9 -34.15 -37.30 51.54
C ALA A 9 -32.82 -37.61 52.25
N ILE A 10 -32.84 -38.43 53.32
CA ILE A 10 -31.62 -38.85 54.03
C ILE A 10 -30.72 -39.71 53.13
N ARG A 11 -31.28 -40.55 52.26
CA ARG A 11 -30.52 -41.42 51.35
C ARG A 11 -29.92 -40.66 50.16
N GLU A 12 -30.63 -39.64 49.66
CA GLU A 12 -30.22 -38.83 48.51
C GLU A 12 -29.32 -37.65 48.90
N TYR A 13 -29.36 -37.23 50.16
CA TYR A 13 -28.56 -36.13 50.72
C TYR A 13 -27.05 -36.23 50.41
N PRO A 14 -26.38 -37.39 50.50
CA PRO A 14 -24.95 -37.49 50.17
C PRO A 14 -24.65 -37.18 48.70
N ALA A 15 -25.52 -37.61 47.78
CA ALA A 15 -25.36 -37.36 46.34
C ALA A 15 -25.62 -35.88 46.03
N ALA A 16 -26.72 -35.31 46.55
CA ALA A 16 -27.02 -33.88 46.41
C ALA A 16 -25.93 -32.99 47.03
N ARG A 17 -25.31 -33.43 48.14
CA ARG A 17 -24.17 -32.74 48.76
C ARG A 17 -22.92 -32.82 47.88
N ALA A 18 -22.63 -33.97 47.27
CA ALA A 18 -21.50 -34.11 46.35
C ALA A 18 -21.65 -33.21 45.12
N GLU A 19 -22.84 -33.19 44.50
CA GLU A 19 -23.16 -32.30 43.38
C GLU A 19 -23.05 -30.81 43.74
N LEU A 20 -23.44 -30.44 44.96
CA LEU A 20 -23.31 -29.08 45.44
C LEU A 20 -21.85 -28.69 45.68
N GLU A 21 -21.00 -29.59 46.16
CA GLU A 21 -19.56 -29.33 46.30
C GLU A 21 -18.86 -29.26 44.94
N THR A 22 -19.24 -30.10 43.96
CA THR A 22 -18.70 -29.99 42.58
C THR A 22 -19.10 -28.67 41.95
N ALA A 23 -20.37 -28.28 42.04
CA ALA A 23 -20.86 -27.00 41.52
C ALA A 23 -20.17 -25.80 42.19
N ARG A 24 -19.88 -25.88 43.50
CA ARG A 24 -19.09 -24.85 44.20
C ARG A 24 -17.65 -24.77 43.70
N SER A 25 -17.02 -25.92 43.46
CA SER A 25 -15.64 -25.96 42.94
C SER A 25 -15.56 -25.40 41.52
N GLU A 26 -16.52 -25.72 40.66
CA GLU A 26 -16.63 -25.19 39.30
C GLU A 26 -16.91 -23.69 39.30
N LEU A 27 -17.80 -23.22 40.18
CA LEU A 27 -18.09 -21.79 40.34
C LEU A 27 -16.84 -21.03 40.77
N TRP A 28 -16.07 -21.57 41.71
CA TRP A 28 -14.82 -20.95 42.14
C TRP A 28 -13.77 -20.90 41.02
N GLN A 29 -13.62 -21.98 40.25
CA GLN A 29 -12.73 -22.00 39.08
C GLN A 29 -13.17 -20.99 38.00
N ALA A 30 -14.47 -20.91 37.72
CA ALA A 30 -15.02 -19.96 36.78
C ALA A 30 -14.83 -18.51 37.23
N GLN A 31 -14.98 -18.23 38.54
CA GLN A 31 -14.70 -16.91 39.10
C GLN A 31 -13.22 -16.52 38.95
N GLN A 32 -12.30 -17.44 39.26
CA GLN A 32 -10.88 -17.18 39.07
C GLN A 32 -10.51 -16.95 37.60
N ALA A 33 -11.08 -17.74 36.69
CA ALA A 33 -10.86 -17.56 35.26
C ALA A 33 -11.42 -16.22 34.76
N LEU A 34 -12.56 -15.78 35.29
CA LEU A 34 -13.14 -14.47 34.98
C LEU A 34 -12.24 -13.33 35.47
N GLU A 35 -11.76 -13.40 36.72
CA GLU A 35 -10.84 -12.39 37.27
C GLU A 35 -9.54 -12.29 36.46
N GLN A 36 -8.97 -13.44 36.06
CA GLN A 36 -7.78 -13.45 35.19
C GLN A 36 -8.07 -12.80 33.84
N SER A 37 -9.19 -13.15 33.21
CA SER A 37 -9.61 -12.56 31.93
C SER A 37 -9.85 -11.05 32.04
N GLU A 38 -10.47 -10.57 33.13
CA GLU A 38 -10.69 -9.14 33.36
C GLU A 38 -9.37 -8.37 33.53
N LEU A 39 -8.40 -8.95 34.23
CA LEU A 39 -7.05 -8.37 34.36
C LEU A 39 -6.33 -8.31 33.02
N GLU A 40 -6.39 -9.39 32.24
CA GLU A 40 -5.82 -9.44 30.88
C GLU A 40 -6.50 -8.42 29.97
N GLN A 41 -7.82 -8.31 30.01
CA GLN A 41 -8.58 -7.30 29.25
C GLN A 41 -8.18 -5.88 29.65
N GLY A 42 -7.99 -5.62 30.94
CA GLY A 42 -7.49 -4.33 31.43
C GLY A 42 -6.11 -4.00 30.86
N SER A 43 -5.18 -4.97 30.92
CA SER A 43 -3.83 -4.81 30.37
C SER A 43 -3.87 -4.57 28.85
N LEU A 44 -4.62 -5.36 28.11
CA LEU A 44 -4.75 -5.23 26.66
C LEU A 44 -5.35 -3.88 26.28
N ARG A 45 -6.35 -3.41 27.03
CA ARG A 45 -6.98 -2.11 26.79
C ARG A 45 -5.97 -0.97 26.95
N LEU A 46 -5.13 -1.01 27.99
CA LEU A 46 -4.07 -0.01 28.18
C LEU A 46 -3.09 -0.02 26.99
N THR A 47 -2.62 -1.20 26.58
CA THR A 47 -1.70 -1.29 25.42
C THR A 47 -2.35 -0.79 24.12
N LEU A 48 -3.65 -1.03 23.93
CA LEU A 48 -4.39 -0.54 22.78
C LEU A 48 -4.49 0.99 22.80
N GLU A 49 -4.75 1.59 23.96
CA GLU A 49 -4.81 3.04 24.13
C GLU A 49 -3.44 3.68 23.84
N GLU A 50 -2.35 3.10 24.35
CA GLU A 50 -0.97 3.54 24.04
C GLU A 50 -0.65 3.47 22.55
N GLN A 51 -1.02 2.38 21.87
CA GLN A 51 -0.82 2.23 20.42
C GLN A 51 -1.64 3.25 19.63
N LYS A 52 -2.86 3.57 20.08
CA LYS A 52 -3.69 4.62 19.47
C LYS A 52 -3.05 6.00 19.62
N ASP A 53 -2.54 6.32 20.80
CA ASP A 53 -1.86 7.59 21.03
C ASP A 53 -0.58 7.68 20.20
N TYR A 54 0.19 6.60 20.11
CA TYR A 54 1.40 6.53 19.30
C TYR A 54 1.12 6.70 17.81
N THR A 55 0.14 6.00 17.27
CA THR A 55 -0.28 6.14 15.86
C THR A 55 -0.79 7.54 15.54
N LYS A 56 -1.54 8.15 16.46
CA LYS A 56 -1.97 9.55 16.34
C LYS A 56 -0.77 10.51 16.33
N PHE A 57 0.20 10.31 17.23
CA PHE A 57 1.44 11.11 17.25
C PHE A 57 2.21 10.99 15.93
N LEU A 58 2.37 9.78 15.40
CA LEU A 58 3.04 9.56 14.12
C LEU A 58 2.29 10.22 12.96
N SER A 59 0.96 10.15 12.95
CA SER A 59 0.12 10.84 11.95
C SER A 59 0.36 12.35 11.99
N SER A 60 0.25 12.97 13.17
CA SER A 60 0.48 14.42 13.31
C SER A 60 1.93 14.82 12.98
N LYS A 61 2.91 13.97 13.30
CA LYS A 61 4.31 14.20 12.90
C LYS A 61 4.47 14.15 11.38
N ALA A 62 3.85 13.19 10.72
CA ALA A 62 3.89 13.08 9.26
C ALA A 62 3.22 14.28 8.59
N GLU A 63 2.05 14.72 9.07
CA GLU A 63 1.37 15.94 8.59
C GLU A 63 2.24 17.19 8.77
N ALA A 64 2.90 17.35 9.91
CA ALA A 64 3.81 18.47 10.15
C ALA A 64 5.03 18.45 9.22
N LEU A 65 5.59 17.26 8.95
CA LEU A 65 6.68 17.09 8.00
C LEU A 65 6.22 17.38 6.57
N GLN A 66 5.03 16.94 6.18
CA GLN A 66 4.45 17.25 4.88
C GLN A 66 4.27 18.76 4.70
N ALA A 67 3.67 19.45 5.67
CA ALA A 67 3.52 20.91 5.64
C ALA A 67 4.87 21.63 5.56
N ALA A 68 5.88 21.14 6.28
CA ALA A 68 7.24 21.69 6.19
C ALA A 68 7.87 21.44 4.81
N LEU A 69 7.68 20.27 4.20
CA LEU A 69 8.14 20.02 2.83
C LEU A 69 7.45 20.95 1.84
N GLU A 70 6.15 21.19 1.97
CA GLU A 70 5.42 22.15 1.11
C GLU A 70 5.91 23.59 1.26
N GLU A 71 6.31 24.02 2.46
CA GLU A 71 6.78 25.39 2.72
C GLU A 71 8.25 25.59 2.33
N PHE A 72 9.12 24.59 2.59
CA PHE A 72 10.57 24.74 2.48
C PHE A 72 11.20 24.08 1.24
N CYS A 73 10.55 23.11 0.59
CA CYS A 73 11.13 22.48 -0.59
C CYS A 73 10.81 23.28 -1.87
N PRO A 74 11.81 23.47 -2.77
CA PRO A 74 11.52 23.95 -4.11
C PRO A 74 10.65 22.93 -4.84
N ARG A 75 9.76 23.40 -5.71
CA ARG A 75 8.97 22.51 -6.56
C ARG A 75 9.90 21.73 -7.49
N LEU A 76 9.69 20.42 -7.55
CA LEU A 76 10.47 19.53 -8.39
C LEU A 76 10.03 19.73 -9.85
N SER A 77 10.97 20.14 -10.70
CA SER A 77 10.67 20.52 -12.09
C SER A 77 11.54 19.80 -13.12
N THR A 78 12.76 19.45 -12.74
CA THR A 78 13.74 18.78 -13.61
C THR A 78 13.71 17.26 -13.40
N PRO A 79 13.96 16.46 -14.46
CA PRO A 79 13.99 15.00 -14.33
C PRO A 79 15.02 14.51 -13.32
N ASP A 80 16.19 15.16 -13.24
CA ASP A 80 17.24 14.82 -12.27
C ASP A 80 16.81 15.06 -10.82
N GLU A 81 16.07 16.13 -10.53
CA GLU A 81 15.53 16.41 -9.19
C GLU A 81 14.45 15.39 -8.81
N LEU A 82 13.54 15.07 -9.73
CA LEU A 82 12.50 14.08 -9.54
C LEU A 82 13.08 12.68 -9.27
N LYS A 83 14.09 12.29 -10.05
CA LYS A 83 14.83 11.04 -9.88
C LYS A 83 15.54 10.98 -8.54
N ARG A 84 16.29 12.03 -8.16
CA ARG A 84 16.97 12.10 -6.85
C ARG A 84 15.98 12.01 -5.69
N PHE A 85 14.82 12.65 -5.81
CA PHE A 85 13.79 12.57 -4.80
C PHE A 85 13.23 11.15 -4.70
N TYR A 86 12.93 10.52 -5.84
CA TYR A 86 12.50 9.12 -5.89
C TYR A 86 13.56 8.19 -5.27
N ASP A 87 14.84 8.33 -5.63
CA ASP A 87 15.94 7.52 -5.09
C ASP A 87 16.10 7.65 -3.57
N ALA A 88 15.72 8.80 -3.00
CA ALA A 88 15.75 9.01 -1.55
C ALA A 88 14.61 8.30 -0.81
N ILE A 89 13.44 8.12 -1.45
CA ILE A 89 12.26 7.49 -0.85
C ILE A 89 12.08 6.02 -1.24
N SER A 90 12.70 5.59 -2.35
CA SER A 90 12.50 4.26 -2.92
C SER A 90 12.88 3.12 -1.97
N PRO A 91 13.93 3.20 -1.10
CA PRO A 91 14.25 2.10 -0.20
C PRO A 91 13.12 1.74 0.78
N ASP A 92 12.33 2.74 1.20
CA ASP A 92 11.23 2.55 2.15
C ASP A 92 9.87 2.34 1.45
N MET A 93 9.64 2.99 0.30
CA MET A 93 8.33 2.99 -0.38
C MET A 93 8.23 2.06 -1.58
N ASP A 94 9.34 1.80 -2.29
CA ASP A 94 9.37 0.97 -3.49
C ASP A 94 10.73 0.23 -3.62
N PRO A 95 11.11 -0.59 -2.63
CA PRO A 95 12.47 -1.15 -2.52
C PRO A 95 12.88 -2.00 -3.72
N SER A 96 11.90 -2.61 -4.39
CA SER A 96 12.13 -3.43 -5.59
C SER A 96 11.84 -2.69 -6.89
N GLY A 97 11.35 -1.44 -6.86
CA GLY A 97 11.03 -0.65 -8.05
C GLY A 97 9.78 -1.10 -8.80
N PHE A 98 8.86 -1.85 -8.17
CA PHE A 98 7.67 -2.35 -8.84
C PHE A 98 6.65 -1.26 -9.12
N THR A 99 6.57 -0.24 -8.26
CA THR A 99 5.70 0.91 -8.51
C THR A 99 6.20 1.69 -9.72
N LEU A 100 7.51 1.92 -9.79
CA LEU A 100 8.18 2.54 -10.94
C LEU A 100 7.92 1.77 -12.23
N TYR A 101 8.17 0.45 -12.24
CA TYR A 101 7.90 -0.41 -13.40
C TYR A 101 6.43 -0.37 -13.82
N ARG A 102 5.50 -0.46 -12.87
CA ARG A 102 4.07 -0.41 -13.16
C ARG A 102 3.67 0.91 -13.84
N MET A 103 4.23 2.04 -13.39
CA MET A 103 3.95 3.34 -14.01
C MET A 103 4.54 3.43 -15.41
N ALA A 104 5.74 2.88 -15.63
CA ALA A 104 6.33 2.80 -16.97
C ALA A 104 5.50 1.92 -17.92
N LYS A 105 4.99 0.79 -17.43
CA LYS A 105 4.06 -0.08 -18.16
C LYS A 105 2.75 0.62 -18.51
N GLU A 106 2.16 1.35 -17.56
CA GLU A 106 0.93 2.13 -17.80
C GLU A 106 1.17 3.29 -18.78
N LEU A 107 2.37 3.90 -18.77
CA LEU A 107 2.76 4.97 -19.69
C LEU A 107 3.00 4.50 -21.12
N THR A 108 3.76 3.41 -21.27
CA THR A 108 4.17 2.90 -22.59
C THR A 108 3.16 1.94 -23.19
N GLY A 109 2.30 1.32 -22.36
CA GLY A 109 1.41 0.24 -22.76
C GLY A 109 2.14 -1.08 -23.08
N ILE A 110 3.44 -1.17 -22.82
CA ILE A 110 4.27 -2.32 -23.17
C ILE A 110 4.16 -3.39 -22.09
N ASP A 111 3.85 -4.61 -22.50
CA ASP A 111 3.93 -5.78 -21.65
C ASP A 111 5.21 -6.55 -21.93
N VAL A 112 6.20 -6.43 -21.02
CA VAL A 112 7.54 -7.01 -21.19
C VAL A 112 7.49 -8.52 -21.49
N PRO A 113 6.77 -9.37 -20.73
CA PRO A 113 6.72 -10.82 -21.02
C PRO A 113 6.21 -11.12 -22.43
N SER A 114 5.20 -10.38 -22.90
CA SER A 114 4.65 -10.54 -24.24
C SER A 114 5.65 -10.15 -25.35
N CYS A 115 6.57 -9.23 -25.08
CA CYS A 115 7.62 -8.82 -26.01
C CYS A 115 8.79 -9.80 -26.08
N PHE A 116 8.99 -10.65 -25.06
CA PHE A 116 10.13 -11.54 -24.93
C PHE A 116 9.72 -12.99 -24.68
N PRO A 117 9.10 -13.68 -25.66
CA PRO A 117 8.60 -15.04 -25.44
C PRO A 117 9.70 -16.05 -25.11
N TYR A 118 10.90 -15.90 -25.65
CA TYR A 118 11.99 -16.84 -25.37
C TYR A 118 12.48 -16.72 -23.92
N GLU A 119 12.72 -15.50 -23.45
CA GLU A 119 13.15 -15.18 -22.09
C GLU A 119 12.08 -15.53 -21.06
N ASP A 120 10.81 -15.25 -21.38
CA ASP A 120 9.67 -15.56 -20.52
C ASP A 120 9.51 -17.07 -20.32
N ASN A 121 9.61 -17.86 -21.41
CA ASN A 121 9.58 -19.33 -21.32
C ASN A 121 10.74 -19.91 -20.50
N ARG A 122 11.81 -19.15 -20.27
CA ARG A 122 12.92 -19.54 -19.38
C ARG A 122 12.72 -19.11 -17.93
N GLY A 123 11.60 -18.48 -17.62
CA GLY A 123 11.28 -17.95 -16.29
C GLY A 123 12.08 -16.69 -15.93
N LEU A 124 12.67 -16.00 -16.91
CA LEU A 124 13.57 -14.87 -16.62
C LEU A 124 12.87 -13.75 -15.83
N PHE A 125 11.61 -13.46 -16.17
CA PHE A 125 10.85 -12.36 -15.57
C PHE A 125 10.25 -12.69 -14.20
N GLU A 126 10.20 -13.95 -13.78
CA GLU A 126 9.52 -14.38 -12.55
C GLU A 126 10.25 -13.92 -11.28
N GLU A 127 11.58 -13.87 -11.32
CA GLU A 127 12.43 -13.54 -10.16
C GLU A 127 13.01 -12.12 -10.21
N MET A 128 12.70 -11.35 -11.26
CA MET A 128 13.28 -10.02 -11.45
C MET A 128 12.65 -8.95 -10.57
N SER A 129 13.49 -8.00 -10.13
CA SER A 129 13.01 -6.77 -9.50
C SER A 129 12.28 -5.88 -10.51
N GLY A 130 11.43 -4.99 -10.02
CA GLY A 130 10.80 -3.95 -10.83
C GLY A 130 11.83 -3.06 -11.53
N HIS A 131 12.97 -2.75 -10.90
CA HIS A 131 14.07 -2.05 -11.57
C HIS A 131 14.59 -2.81 -12.79
N SER A 132 14.83 -4.12 -12.65
CA SER A 132 15.29 -4.94 -13.77
C SER A 132 14.23 -5.00 -14.88
N LEU A 133 12.95 -5.16 -14.52
CA LEU A 133 11.85 -5.14 -15.48
C LEU A 133 11.71 -3.79 -16.22
N LEU A 134 12.04 -2.69 -15.54
CA LEU A 134 12.09 -1.37 -16.16
C LEU A 134 13.20 -1.28 -17.22
N ASP A 135 14.37 -1.86 -16.98
CA ASP A 135 15.46 -1.90 -17.98
C ASP A 135 15.01 -2.63 -19.25
N TRP A 136 14.31 -3.76 -19.10
CA TRP A 136 13.72 -4.48 -20.24
C TRP A 136 12.66 -3.65 -20.97
N LEU A 137 11.76 -3.01 -20.22
CA LEU A 137 10.71 -2.17 -20.79
C LEU A 137 11.29 -0.98 -21.57
N THR A 138 12.24 -0.27 -20.97
CA THR A 138 12.87 0.92 -21.58
C THR A 138 13.67 0.53 -22.81
N ALA A 139 14.40 -0.59 -22.77
CA ALA A 139 15.11 -1.07 -23.95
C ALA A 139 14.17 -1.40 -25.11
N VAL A 140 13.01 -2.03 -24.87
CA VAL A 140 12.00 -2.24 -25.93
C VAL A 140 11.44 -0.92 -26.43
N HIS A 141 11.08 -0.02 -25.51
CA HIS A 141 10.45 1.25 -25.85
C HIS A 141 11.34 2.13 -26.75
N PHE A 142 12.65 2.15 -26.46
CA PHE A 142 13.65 2.92 -27.22
C PHE A 142 14.41 2.10 -28.27
N GLN A 143 13.94 0.88 -28.59
CA GLN A 143 14.54 0.00 -29.61
C GLN A 143 16.03 -0.31 -29.37
N ALA A 144 16.44 -0.39 -28.11
CA ALA A 144 17.79 -0.76 -27.68
C ALA A 144 17.90 -2.26 -27.36
N VAL A 145 17.37 -3.11 -28.25
CA VAL A 145 17.41 -4.56 -28.11
C VAL A 145 17.97 -5.19 -29.38
N ASP A 146 18.97 -6.04 -29.21
CA ASP A 146 19.45 -6.93 -30.25
C ASP A 146 18.74 -8.27 -30.20
N TRP A 147 18.49 -8.83 -31.37
CA TRP A 147 17.82 -10.10 -31.54
C TRP A 147 18.77 -11.08 -32.23
N ASP A 148 19.10 -12.16 -31.54
CA ASP A 148 19.94 -13.24 -32.05
C ASP A 148 19.10 -14.49 -32.29
N ILE A 149 19.12 -15.02 -33.52
CA ILE A 149 18.41 -16.26 -33.85
C ILE A 149 19.12 -17.43 -33.18
N ILE A 150 18.38 -18.22 -32.41
CA ILE A 150 18.92 -19.39 -31.72
C ILE A 150 19.09 -20.54 -32.72
N PRO A 151 20.31 -21.06 -32.92
CA PRO A 151 20.58 -22.10 -33.91
C PRO A 151 19.69 -23.33 -33.71
N GLY A 152 19.03 -23.76 -34.79
CA GLY A 152 18.17 -24.95 -34.77
C GLY A 152 16.77 -24.73 -34.21
N THR A 153 16.38 -23.48 -33.94
CA THR A 153 15.01 -23.13 -33.50
C THR A 153 14.45 -21.95 -34.32
N THR A 154 13.18 -21.62 -34.11
CA THR A 154 12.54 -20.40 -34.65
C THR A 154 12.48 -19.28 -33.62
N TYR A 155 13.19 -19.41 -32.49
CA TYR A 155 13.21 -18.41 -31.43
C TYR A 155 14.35 -17.43 -31.62
N GLU A 156 14.11 -16.20 -31.19
CA GLU A 156 15.08 -15.12 -31.12
C GLU A 156 15.35 -14.84 -29.63
N ALA A 157 16.62 -14.71 -29.27
CA ALA A 157 17.05 -14.30 -27.95
C ALA A 157 17.34 -12.79 -27.97
N ALA A 158 16.89 -12.10 -26.93
CA ALA A 158 17.09 -10.68 -26.75
C ALA A 158 18.35 -10.38 -25.93
N THR A 159 19.17 -9.46 -26.44
CA THR A 159 20.28 -8.86 -25.71
C THR A 159 20.02 -7.36 -25.55
N LEU A 160 19.95 -6.91 -24.30
CA LEU A 160 19.76 -5.50 -23.95
C LEU A 160 20.99 -4.67 -24.35
N ARG A 161 20.77 -3.58 -25.07
CA ARG A 161 21.77 -2.54 -25.32
C ARG A 161 21.56 -1.35 -24.37
N GLU A 162 22.61 -0.54 -24.24
CA GLU A 162 22.54 0.72 -23.52
C GLU A 162 21.59 1.69 -24.24
N VAL A 163 20.59 2.20 -23.52
CA VAL A 163 19.64 3.20 -24.01
C VAL A 163 20.31 4.57 -23.97
N ASP A 164 20.21 5.35 -25.03
CA ASP A 164 20.72 6.72 -25.06
C ASP A 164 19.85 7.67 -24.23
N THR A 165 20.28 7.92 -22.99
CA THR A 165 19.60 8.80 -22.04
C THR A 165 19.73 10.29 -22.37
N SER A 166 20.56 10.64 -23.37
CA SER A 166 20.75 12.03 -23.77
C SER A 166 19.68 12.52 -24.76
N THR A 167 18.89 11.61 -25.31
CA THR A 167 17.82 11.93 -26.25
C THR A 167 16.70 12.73 -25.57
N PRO A 168 16.15 13.76 -26.24
CA PRO A 168 15.04 14.53 -25.68
C PRO A 168 13.78 13.67 -25.47
N GLU A 169 13.58 12.64 -26.28
CA GLU A 169 12.51 11.66 -26.12
C GLU A 169 12.66 10.88 -24.80
N TYR A 170 13.87 10.42 -24.47
CA TYR A 170 14.13 9.74 -23.21
C TYR A 170 13.93 10.66 -22.02
N GLN A 171 14.44 11.89 -22.08
CA GLN A 171 14.29 12.87 -21.00
C GLN A 171 12.83 13.22 -20.74
N ALA A 172 12.02 13.36 -21.80
CA ALA A 172 10.59 13.59 -21.67
C ALA A 172 9.87 12.39 -21.03
N PHE A 173 10.21 11.17 -21.45
CA PHE A 173 9.70 9.94 -20.84
C PHE A 173 10.09 9.82 -19.36
N GLU A 174 11.36 10.03 -19.03
CA GLU A 174 11.89 9.92 -17.67
C GLU A 174 11.20 10.94 -16.74
N LYS A 175 11.03 12.18 -17.21
CA LYS A 175 10.28 13.22 -16.49
C LYS A 175 8.84 12.77 -16.21
N GLN A 176 8.10 12.36 -17.25
CA GLN A 176 6.70 11.93 -17.10
C GLN A 176 6.56 10.70 -16.19
N LEU A 177 7.53 9.77 -16.25
CA LEU A 177 7.57 8.58 -15.41
C LEU A 177 7.69 8.96 -13.94
N TYR A 178 8.69 9.75 -13.57
CA TYR A 178 8.88 10.14 -12.17
C TYR A 178 7.76 11.04 -11.65
N GLU A 179 7.22 11.96 -12.47
CA GLU A 179 6.03 12.75 -12.08
C GLU A 179 4.84 11.85 -11.73
N LYS A 180 4.55 10.84 -12.55
CA LYS A 180 3.44 9.91 -12.28
C LYS A 180 3.69 9.03 -11.05
N VAL A 181 4.92 8.53 -10.88
CA VAL A 181 5.27 7.69 -9.73
C VAL A 181 5.17 8.48 -8.44
N LEU A 182 5.76 9.68 -8.40
CA LEU A 182 5.73 10.54 -7.22
C LEU A 182 4.31 11.02 -6.92
N GLY A 183 3.52 11.35 -7.95
CA GLY A 183 2.09 11.65 -7.79
C GLY A 183 1.32 10.48 -7.18
N ARG A 184 1.56 9.25 -7.65
CA ARG A 184 0.93 8.04 -7.10
C ARG A 184 1.37 7.72 -5.66
N MET A 185 2.60 8.06 -5.30
CA MET A 185 3.14 7.92 -3.95
C MET A 185 2.65 9.00 -2.98
N GLY A 186 1.89 9.99 -3.46
CA GLY A 186 1.31 11.05 -2.62
C GLY A 186 2.13 12.35 -2.57
N PHE A 187 3.17 12.49 -3.41
CA PHE A 187 4.00 13.70 -3.47
C PHE A 187 3.56 14.67 -4.58
N GLN A 188 2.30 14.62 -4.99
CA GLN A 188 1.77 15.45 -6.07
C GLN A 188 1.94 16.95 -5.79
N ASP A 189 1.81 17.37 -4.54
CA ASP A 189 1.88 18.78 -4.14
C ASP A 189 3.29 19.38 -4.28
N LEU A 190 4.32 18.53 -4.33
CA LEU A 190 5.73 18.93 -4.55
C LEU A 190 6.09 19.06 -6.03
N LEU A 191 5.24 18.56 -6.93
CA LEU A 191 5.45 18.63 -8.38
C LEU A 191 5.04 20.00 -8.90
N GLU A 192 5.72 20.51 -9.93
CA GLU A 192 5.21 21.68 -10.62
C GLU A 192 3.85 21.38 -11.28
N PRO A 193 2.85 22.28 -11.13
CA PRO A 193 1.58 22.10 -11.82
C PRO A 193 1.83 22.11 -13.32
N ASP A 194 1.38 21.04 -13.98
CA ASP A 194 1.47 20.87 -15.43
C ASP A 194 0.95 22.13 -16.14
N ARG A 195 1.84 22.79 -16.90
CA ARG A 195 1.50 23.99 -17.66
C ARG A 195 0.76 23.68 -18.96
N ASP A 196 0.60 22.41 -19.32
CA ASP A 196 0.01 21.98 -20.60
C ASP A 196 -1.39 21.32 -20.47
N GLY A 197 -2.11 21.57 -19.36
CA GLY A 197 -3.55 21.34 -19.27
C GLY A 197 -4.36 22.54 -19.77
N PRO A 198 -5.48 22.36 -20.52
CA PRO A 198 -6.24 23.48 -21.06
C PRO A 198 -6.75 24.34 -19.91
N ALA A 199 -6.56 25.65 -20.05
CA ALA A 199 -6.98 26.69 -19.13
C ALA A 199 -8.21 26.31 -18.31
N ARG A 200 -8.02 26.20 -16.98
CA ARG A 200 -9.12 26.23 -16.01
C ARG A 200 -10.03 27.39 -16.39
N THR A 201 -11.22 27.07 -16.89
CA THR A 201 -12.27 28.06 -17.14
C THR A 201 -12.56 28.80 -15.82
N PRO A 202 -12.58 30.14 -15.80
CA PRO A 202 -12.93 30.88 -14.61
C PRO A 202 -14.36 30.52 -14.19
N GLY A 203 -14.52 30.25 -12.90
CA GLY A 203 -15.77 29.80 -12.30
C GLY A 203 -16.97 30.68 -12.67
N HIS A 204 -18.07 30.03 -13.03
CA HIS A 204 -19.37 30.66 -13.10
C HIS A 204 -19.70 31.34 -11.76
N PRO A 205 -20.12 32.62 -11.75
CA PRO A 205 -20.59 33.25 -10.52
C PRO A 205 -21.91 32.59 -10.07
N PRO A 206 -22.17 32.54 -8.75
CA PRO A 206 -23.34 31.87 -8.20
C PRO A 206 -24.64 32.55 -8.67
N PRO A 207 -25.72 31.78 -8.92
CA PRO A 207 -26.98 32.32 -9.40
C PRO A 207 -27.66 33.17 -8.32
N GLN A 208 -27.98 34.42 -8.65
CA GLN A 208 -28.78 35.31 -7.81
C GLN A 208 -30.23 34.78 -7.67
N PRO A 209 -30.85 34.92 -6.49
CA PRO A 209 -32.23 34.50 -6.28
C PRO A 209 -33.19 35.43 -7.03
N LYS A 210 -34.01 34.85 -7.90
CA LYS A 210 -35.09 35.56 -8.60
C LYS A 210 -36.13 36.04 -7.58
N ARG A 211 -36.29 37.36 -7.46
CA ARG A 211 -37.47 37.98 -6.82
C ARG A 211 -38.72 37.47 -7.54
N GLY A 212 -39.55 36.75 -6.81
CA GLY A 212 -40.90 36.41 -7.25
C GLY A 212 -41.77 37.66 -7.22
N ASP A 213 -42.21 38.08 -8.41
CA ASP A 213 -43.43 38.86 -8.57
C ASP A 213 -44.61 37.92 -8.31
N THR A 214 -45.44 38.30 -7.34
CA THR A 214 -46.82 37.79 -7.25
C THR A 214 -47.74 39.00 -7.26
N ARG A 215 -48.62 38.98 -8.26
CA ARG A 215 -49.75 39.86 -8.49
C ARG A 215 -50.73 39.87 -7.31
#